data_AF-A0A0B5H3J2-F1
#
_entry.id   AF-A0A0B5H3J2-F1
#
_cell.length_a   1.000
_cell.length_b   1.000
_cell.length_c   1.000
_cell.angle_alpha   90.00
_cell.angle_beta   90.00
_cell.angle_gamma   90.00
#
_symmetry.space_group_name_H-M   'P 1'
#
loop_
_entity.id
_entity.type
_entity.pdbx_description
1 polymer ?
#
loop_
_entity_poly.entity_id
_entity_poly.type
_entity_poly.pdbx_seq_one_letter_code
_entity_poly.pdbx_strand_id
1 'polypeptide(L)'
;MTRRAVEREFERYLSQFVDETYAAFDVAAVLRGSNGSGSRVAGKLLNNSRPLERHVVRPKLQSYQQQILAQLEPVLDYAATDAAFDTYADEVLARDIYWNALRDTVHGDRRDRIRESLLARQQSFGDDLAPLVAADSDDFWTAVTDAYDQDRATDIVQTHFEFSVPLRENQNAFAFELTIDPGEVLGGLARALPTLDVEFTDEALRSMRRAEQQVIPSAKADVEQAYES
;
A
#
# COMPACT_ATOMS: atom_id res chain seq x y z
N MET A 1 3.13 -16.18 -20.15
CA MET A 1 3.53 -15.29 -19.09
C MET A 1 3.71 -16.06 -17.84
N THR A 2 4.94 -16.07 -17.38
CA THR A 2 5.17 -16.48 -16.01
C THR A 2 4.55 -15.45 -15.06
N ARG A 3 3.82 -15.93 -14.04
CA ARG A 3 3.46 -15.18 -12.81
C ARG A 3 4.55 -14.20 -12.36
N ARG A 4 5.82 -14.61 -12.49
CA ARG A 4 7.02 -13.82 -12.17
C ARG A 4 7.13 -12.51 -12.97
N ALA A 5 6.68 -12.46 -14.22
CA ALA A 5 6.72 -11.23 -15.01
C ALA A 5 5.74 -10.18 -14.46
N VAL A 6 4.51 -10.59 -14.12
CA VAL A 6 3.54 -9.73 -13.41
C VAL A 6 4.10 -9.28 -12.06
N GLU A 7 4.63 -10.21 -11.26
CA GLU A 7 5.19 -9.89 -9.94
C GLU A 7 6.33 -8.85 -10.03
N ARG A 8 7.24 -8.98 -11.01
CA ARG A 8 8.33 -8.02 -11.22
C ARG A 8 7.84 -6.62 -11.59
N GLU A 9 6.89 -6.51 -12.51
CA GLU A 9 6.37 -5.20 -12.91
C GLU A 9 5.57 -4.55 -11.76
N PHE A 10 4.78 -5.35 -11.03
CA PHE A 10 4.11 -4.86 -9.83
C PHE A 10 5.11 -4.38 -8.77
N GLU A 11 6.19 -5.15 -8.52
CA GLU A 11 7.24 -4.77 -7.58
C GLU A 11 7.93 -3.46 -7.99
N ARG A 12 8.18 -3.25 -9.29
CA ARG A 12 8.77 -2.00 -9.81
C ARG A 12 7.89 -0.80 -9.47
N TYR A 13 6.61 -0.85 -9.82
CA TYR A 13 5.68 0.25 -9.58
C TYR A 13 5.41 0.46 -8.09
N LEU A 14 5.28 -0.62 -7.32
CA LEU A 14 5.13 -0.53 -5.87
C LEU A 14 6.36 0.12 -5.23
N SER A 15 7.57 -0.21 -5.68
CA SER A 15 8.80 0.42 -5.19
C SER A 15 8.80 1.92 -5.46
N GLN A 16 8.44 2.33 -6.68
CA GLN A 16 8.30 3.74 -7.03
C GLN A 16 7.23 4.43 -6.17
N PHE A 17 6.08 3.79 -5.96
CA PHE A 17 5.01 4.32 -5.11
C PHE A 17 5.45 4.50 -3.66
N VAL A 18 6.17 3.55 -3.09
CA VAL A 18 6.70 3.61 -1.73
C VAL A 18 7.74 4.74 -1.62
N ASP A 19 8.63 4.88 -2.60
CA ASP A 19 9.63 5.94 -2.63
C ASP A 19 9.00 7.34 -2.71
N GLU A 20 8.00 7.52 -3.57
CA GLU A 20 7.26 8.78 -3.68
C GLU A 20 6.42 9.09 -2.43
N THR A 21 5.79 8.06 -1.85
CA THR A 21 5.06 8.19 -0.58
C THR A 21 6.01 8.64 0.51
N TYR A 22 7.21 8.04 0.57
CA TYR A 22 8.23 8.40 1.54
C TYR A 22 8.73 9.83 1.37
N ALA A 23 9.04 10.23 0.12
CA ALA A 23 9.50 11.59 -0.19
C ALA A 23 8.44 12.64 0.20
N ALA A 24 7.15 12.29 0.12
CA ALA A 24 6.06 13.16 0.51
C ALA A 24 5.72 13.16 2.01
N PHE A 25 6.21 12.20 2.80
CA PHE A 25 5.81 11.95 4.19
C PHE A 25 6.42 12.96 5.17
N ASP A 26 5.57 13.65 5.94
CA ASP A 26 5.97 14.63 6.95
C ASP A 26 5.93 14.02 8.36
N VAL A 27 7.07 13.41 8.72
CA VAL A 27 7.30 12.85 10.06
C VAL A 27 7.10 13.90 11.17
N ALA A 28 7.41 15.17 10.88
CA ALA A 28 7.31 16.22 11.88
C ALA A 28 5.86 16.65 12.14
N ALA A 29 5.00 16.62 11.13
CA ALA A 29 3.56 16.80 11.29
C ALA A 29 2.97 15.68 12.16
N VAL A 30 3.32 14.43 11.85
CA VAL A 30 2.86 13.24 12.59
C VAL A 30 3.21 13.30 14.08
N LEU A 31 4.49 13.56 14.41
CA LEU A 31 4.92 13.66 15.81
C LEU A 31 4.36 14.87 16.56
N ARG A 32 3.92 15.92 15.86
CA ARG A 32 3.25 17.06 16.49
C ARG A 32 1.76 16.81 16.73
N GLY A 33 1.14 15.93 15.93
CA GLY A 33 -0.26 15.54 16.07
C GLY A 33 -0.55 14.59 17.24
N SER A 34 0.47 13.87 17.73
CA SER A 34 0.36 12.99 18.90
C SER A 34 0.17 13.82 20.19
N ASN A 35 -1.06 14.18 20.52
CA ASN A 35 -1.41 14.96 21.71
C ASN A 35 -1.40 14.08 22.96
N GLY A 36 -0.50 14.35 23.91
CA GLY A 36 -0.40 13.63 25.19
C GLY A 36 0.90 13.92 25.98
N SER A 37 1.12 13.18 27.06
CA SER A 37 2.33 13.22 27.92
C SER A 37 3.66 12.97 27.18
N GLY A 38 3.59 12.58 25.90
CA GLY A 38 4.71 12.36 24.98
C GLY A 38 5.32 13.62 24.34
N SER A 39 4.82 14.84 24.59
CA SER A 39 5.35 16.06 23.94
C SER A 39 6.87 16.25 24.06
N ARG A 40 7.47 15.90 25.21
CA ARG A 40 8.94 15.94 25.37
C ARG A 40 9.66 14.84 24.59
N VAL A 41 9.05 13.66 24.46
CA VAL A 41 9.60 12.54 23.69
C VAL A 41 9.55 12.88 22.19
N ALA A 42 8.39 13.35 21.71
CA ALA A 42 8.21 13.85 20.36
C ALA A 42 9.23 14.94 20.02
N GLY A 43 9.41 15.95 20.89
CA GLY A 43 10.43 16.99 20.71
C GLY A 43 11.86 16.44 20.60
N LYS A 44 12.22 15.43 21.41
CA LYS A 44 13.53 14.77 21.33
C LYS A 44 13.71 13.98 20.04
N LEU A 45 12.68 13.27 19.57
CA LEU A 45 12.69 12.52 18.32
C LEU A 45 12.79 13.48 17.11
N LEU A 46 12.07 14.60 17.13
CA LEU A 46 12.14 15.65 16.10
C LEU A 46 13.55 16.25 15.98
N ASN A 47 14.20 16.53 17.11
CA ASN A 47 15.57 17.03 17.14
C ASN A 47 16.61 16.00 16.65
N ASN A 48 16.21 14.72 16.54
CA ASN A 48 17.04 13.61 16.10
C ASN A 48 16.39 12.87 14.93
N SER A 49 16.05 13.62 13.87
CA SER A 49 15.34 13.09 12.71
C SER A 49 16.07 11.96 12.00
N ARG A 50 17.41 11.99 11.90
CA ARG A 50 18.19 10.92 11.24
C ARG A 50 18.06 9.54 11.91
N PRO A 51 18.26 9.40 13.24
CA PRO A 51 17.98 8.14 13.92
C PRO A 51 16.52 7.67 13.77
N LEU A 52 15.56 8.58 13.87
CA LEU A 52 14.13 8.28 13.70
C LEU A 52 13.84 7.74 12.30
N GLU A 53 14.33 8.43 11.27
CA GLU A 53 14.21 8.03 9.88
C GLU A 53 14.76 6.61 9.66
N ARG A 54 15.96 6.35 10.17
CA ARG A 54 16.68 5.08 9.98
C ARG A 54 16.04 3.90 10.71
N HIS A 55 15.63 4.08 11.96
CA HIS A 55 15.21 2.97 12.82
C HIS A 55 13.69 2.77 12.86
N VAL A 56 12.91 3.76 12.43
CA VAL A 56 11.45 3.73 12.55
C VAL A 56 10.80 3.84 11.19
N VAL A 57 11.05 4.94 10.47
CA VAL A 57 10.29 5.26 9.25
C VAL A 57 10.64 4.29 8.12
N ARG A 58 11.93 4.15 7.77
CA ARG A 58 12.36 3.24 6.69
C ARG A 58 11.96 1.78 6.95
N PRO A 59 12.20 1.19 8.14
CA PRO A 59 11.76 -0.18 8.42
C PRO A 59 10.25 -0.36 8.35
N LYS A 60 9.46 0.62 8.83
CA LYS A 60 8.00 0.54 8.76
C LYS A 60 7.50 0.56 7.31
N LEU A 61 8.09 1.40 6.46
CA LEU A 61 7.76 1.44 5.03
C LEU A 61 8.15 0.16 4.29
N GLN A 62 9.33 -0.38 4.58
CA GLN A 62 9.74 -1.70 4.05
C GLN A 62 8.78 -2.81 4.49
N SER A 63 8.33 -2.79 5.75
CA SER A 63 7.31 -3.73 6.22
C SER A 63 5.99 -3.58 5.46
N TYR A 64 5.56 -2.36 5.13
CA TYR A 64 4.35 -2.16 4.33
C TYR A 64 4.53 -2.62 2.88
N GLN A 65 5.67 -2.33 2.26
CA GLN A 65 6.00 -2.84 0.94
C GLN A 65 5.93 -4.36 0.90
N GLN A 66 6.54 -5.05 1.87
CA GLN A 66 6.49 -6.51 1.96
C GLN A 66 5.08 -7.04 2.19
N GLN A 67 4.26 -6.36 2.99
CA GLN A 67 2.86 -6.73 3.19
C GLN A 67 2.04 -6.60 1.91
N ILE A 68 2.22 -5.51 1.15
CA ILE A 68 1.51 -5.30 -0.13
C ILE A 68 1.96 -6.34 -1.16
N LEU A 69 3.25 -6.69 -1.21
CA LEU A 69 3.73 -7.78 -2.07
C LEU A 69 3.14 -9.14 -1.66
N ALA A 70 3.08 -9.43 -0.36
CA ALA A 70 2.47 -10.67 0.14
C ALA A 70 0.96 -10.72 -0.17
N GLN A 71 0.29 -9.57 -0.19
CA GLN A 71 -1.12 -9.47 -0.57
C GLN A 71 -1.38 -9.80 -2.05
N LEU A 72 -0.37 -9.68 -2.92
CA LEU A 72 -0.50 -10.02 -4.35
C LEU A 72 -0.61 -11.53 -4.57
N GLU A 73 0.04 -12.34 -3.74
CA GLU A 73 0.12 -13.80 -3.92
C GLU A 73 -1.25 -14.50 -4.07
N PRO A 74 -2.23 -14.33 -3.16
CA PRO A 74 -3.51 -15.02 -3.28
C PRO A 74 -4.37 -14.45 -4.43
N VAL A 75 -4.14 -13.19 -4.83
CA VAL A 75 -4.80 -12.59 -5.99
C VAL A 75 -4.27 -13.20 -7.29
N LEU A 76 -2.95 -13.46 -7.37
CA LEU A 76 -2.35 -14.18 -8.50
C LEU A 76 -2.75 -15.66 -8.53
N ASP A 77 -2.89 -16.31 -7.37
CA ASP A 77 -3.41 -17.67 -7.31
C ASP A 77 -4.84 -17.75 -7.84
N TYR A 78 -5.70 -16.79 -7.48
CA TYR A 78 -7.02 -16.64 -8.07
C TYR A 78 -6.95 -16.45 -9.58
N ALA A 79 -6.18 -15.47 -10.06
CA ALA A 79 -6.05 -15.13 -11.47
C ALA A 79 -5.50 -16.27 -12.35
N ALA A 80 -4.76 -17.21 -11.77
CA ALA A 80 -4.18 -18.36 -12.47
C ALA A 80 -5.12 -19.57 -12.60
N THR A 81 -6.34 -19.50 -12.05
CA THR A 81 -7.27 -20.64 -12.01
C THR A 81 -8.68 -20.24 -12.44
N ASP A 82 -9.50 -21.23 -12.82
CA ASP A 82 -10.93 -21.03 -13.08
C ASP A 82 -11.79 -21.12 -11.80
N ALA A 83 -11.18 -21.08 -10.61
CA ALA A 83 -11.91 -21.17 -9.35
C ALA A 83 -12.61 -19.85 -9.02
N ALA A 84 -13.75 -19.92 -8.36
CA ALA A 84 -14.46 -18.73 -7.90
C ALA A 84 -13.64 -17.97 -6.85
N PHE A 85 -13.65 -16.63 -6.91
CA PHE A 85 -12.92 -15.74 -6.01
C PHE A 85 -13.20 -16.01 -4.52
N ASP A 86 -14.43 -16.41 -4.18
CA ASP A 86 -14.83 -16.78 -2.81
C ASP A 86 -13.93 -17.86 -2.17
N THR A 87 -13.25 -18.69 -2.99
CA THR A 87 -12.28 -19.68 -2.53
C THR A 87 -11.04 -19.03 -1.90
N TYR A 88 -10.67 -17.84 -2.37
CA TYR A 88 -9.48 -17.09 -1.96
C TYR A 88 -9.80 -15.91 -1.03
N ALA A 89 -11.07 -15.52 -0.91
CA ALA A 89 -11.51 -14.31 -0.23
C ALA A 89 -10.97 -14.18 1.22
N ASP A 90 -10.99 -15.26 2.00
CA ASP A 90 -10.49 -15.22 3.38
C ASP A 90 -8.97 -15.02 3.46
N GLU A 91 -8.20 -15.64 2.55
CA GLU A 91 -6.75 -15.47 2.49
C GLU A 91 -6.36 -14.07 1.99
N VAL A 92 -7.04 -13.59 0.95
CA VAL A 92 -6.89 -12.22 0.42
C VAL A 92 -7.15 -11.20 1.53
N LEU A 93 -8.26 -11.35 2.26
CA LEU A 93 -8.64 -10.42 3.33
C LEU A 93 -7.70 -10.48 4.53
N ALA A 94 -7.20 -11.66 4.90
CA ALA A 94 -6.21 -11.82 5.97
C ALA A 94 -4.90 -11.08 5.68
N ARG A 95 -4.54 -10.93 4.40
CA ARG A 95 -3.34 -10.19 3.96
C ARG A 95 -3.62 -8.73 3.61
N ASP A 96 -4.88 -8.28 3.61
CA ASP A 96 -5.23 -6.91 3.23
C ASP A 96 -4.82 -5.88 4.29
N ILE A 97 -4.01 -4.91 3.86
CA ILE A 97 -3.46 -3.87 4.75
C ILE A 97 -4.54 -3.00 5.42
N TYR A 98 -5.66 -2.74 4.74
CA TYR A 98 -6.75 -1.91 5.26
C TYR A 98 -7.61 -2.70 6.23
N TRP A 99 -7.90 -3.96 5.90
CA TRP A 99 -8.61 -4.85 6.81
C TRP A 99 -7.86 -5.01 8.14
N ASN A 100 -6.55 -5.18 8.07
CA ASN A 100 -5.68 -5.29 9.24
C ASN A 100 -5.52 -3.97 10.01
N ALA A 101 -5.83 -2.84 9.39
CA ALA A 101 -5.83 -1.51 10.01
C ALA A 101 -7.24 -1.04 10.44
N LEU A 102 -8.26 -1.88 10.35
CA LEU A 102 -9.63 -1.52 10.70
C LEU A 102 -9.74 -1.24 12.20
N ARG A 103 -10.34 -0.12 12.57
CA ARG A 103 -10.55 0.24 13.99
C ARG A 103 -11.55 -0.70 14.65
N ASP A 104 -11.28 -0.99 15.92
CA ASP A 104 -12.20 -1.69 16.82
C ASP A 104 -13.51 -0.96 17.06
N THR A 105 -13.71 0.27 16.57
CA THR A 105 -14.99 0.97 16.65
C THR A 105 -15.88 0.73 15.43
N VAL A 106 -15.37 0.04 14.40
CA VAL A 106 -16.11 -0.26 13.16
C VAL A 106 -16.76 -1.64 13.27
N HIS A 107 -18.09 -1.65 13.35
CA HIS A 107 -18.87 -2.87 13.56
C HIS A 107 -20.15 -2.91 12.71
N GLY A 108 -20.82 -4.07 12.70
CA GLY A 108 -22.08 -4.31 12.01
C GLY A 108 -22.01 -4.00 10.52
N ASP A 109 -23.11 -3.47 9.97
CA ASP A 109 -23.27 -3.18 8.54
C ASP A 109 -22.15 -2.34 7.93
N ARG A 110 -21.49 -1.48 8.72
CA ARG A 110 -20.36 -0.67 8.23
C ARG A 110 -19.14 -1.54 7.98
N ARG A 111 -18.83 -2.45 8.91
CA ARG A 111 -17.71 -3.39 8.78
C ARG A 111 -17.92 -4.33 7.59
N ASP A 112 -19.14 -4.82 7.42
CA ASP A 112 -19.46 -5.75 6.34
C ASP A 112 -19.36 -5.07 4.97
N ARG A 113 -19.86 -3.83 4.83
CA ARG A 113 -19.67 -3.03 3.60
C ARG A 113 -18.20 -2.76 3.27
N ILE A 114 -17.37 -2.48 4.28
CA ILE A 114 -15.93 -2.31 4.09
C ILE A 114 -15.29 -3.62 3.63
N ARG A 115 -15.63 -4.74 4.26
CA ARG A 115 -15.16 -6.08 3.86
C ARG A 115 -15.50 -6.37 2.40
N GLU A 116 -16.76 -6.17 2.01
CA GLU A 116 -17.24 -6.41 0.64
C GLU A 116 -16.52 -5.50 -0.37
N SER A 117 -16.34 -4.22 -0.06
CA SER A 117 -15.63 -3.28 -0.93
C SER A 117 -14.15 -3.65 -1.11
N LEU A 118 -13.46 -4.04 -0.03
CA LEU A 118 -12.06 -4.49 -0.12
C LEU A 118 -11.95 -5.78 -0.95
N LEU A 119 -12.82 -6.76 -0.73
CA LEU A 119 -12.84 -8.00 -1.51
C LEU A 119 -13.15 -7.75 -2.99
N ALA A 120 -14.15 -6.92 -3.30
CA ALA A 120 -14.50 -6.57 -4.68
C ALA A 120 -13.35 -5.89 -5.42
N ARG A 121 -12.56 -5.04 -4.73
CA ARG A 121 -11.35 -4.42 -5.30
C ARG A 121 -10.31 -5.48 -5.65
N GLN A 122 -10.06 -6.45 -4.76
CA GLN A 122 -9.06 -7.49 -5.01
C GLN A 122 -9.52 -8.49 -6.08
N GLN A 123 -10.80 -8.80 -6.14
CA GLN A 123 -11.39 -9.61 -7.22
C GLN A 123 -11.22 -8.92 -8.56
N SER A 124 -11.61 -7.64 -8.66
CA SER A 124 -11.45 -6.83 -9.88
C SER A 124 -9.98 -6.79 -10.34
N PHE A 125 -9.04 -6.68 -9.41
CA PHE A 125 -7.62 -6.74 -9.75
C PHE A 125 -7.20 -8.12 -10.28
N GLY A 126 -7.64 -9.20 -9.63
CA GLY A 126 -7.39 -10.55 -10.11
C GLY A 126 -7.98 -10.84 -11.49
N ASP A 127 -9.19 -10.36 -11.77
CA ASP A 127 -9.85 -10.47 -13.07
C ASP A 127 -9.05 -9.77 -14.17
N ASP A 128 -8.45 -8.62 -13.86
CA ASP A 128 -7.56 -7.88 -14.76
C ASP A 128 -6.14 -8.47 -14.87
N LEU A 129 -5.74 -9.36 -13.96
CA LEU A 129 -4.48 -10.10 -14.06
C LEU A 129 -4.65 -11.43 -14.79
N ALA A 130 -5.85 -12.03 -14.80
CA ALA A 130 -6.06 -13.36 -15.35
C ALA A 130 -5.63 -13.50 -16.82
N PRO A 131 -5.96 -12.58 -17.75
CA PRO A 131 -5.47 -12.65 -19.13
C PRO A 131 -3.95 -12.52 -19.24
N LEU A 132 -3.33 -11.72 -18.36
CA LEU A 132 -1.88 -11.53 -18.36
C LEU A 132 -1.17 -12.79 -17.86
N VAL A 133 -1.66 -13.40 -16.77
CA VAL A 133 -1.12 -14.66 -16.22
C VAL A 133 -1.30 -15.82 -17.19
N ALA A 134 -2.41 -15.85 -17.95
CA ALA A 134 -2.71 -16.89 -18.93
C ALA A 134 -2.01 -16.73 -20.29
N ALA A 135 -1.46 -15.54 -20.59
CA ALA A 135 -0.77 -15.29 -21.86
C ALA A 135 0.39 -16.28 -22.07
N ASP A 136 0.89 -16.46 -23.29
CA ASP A 136 2.06 -17.32 -23.56
C ASP A 136 3.40 -16.56 -23.49
N SER A 137 3.38 -15.24 -23.63
CA SER A 137 4.59 -14.39 -23.64
C SER A 137 5.22 -14.23 -22.25
N ASP A 138 6.55 -14.28 -22.12
CA ASP A 138 7.27 -13.97 -20.86
C ASP A 138 7.59 -12.47 -20.68
N ASP A 139 7.24 -11.66 -21.67
CA ASP A 139 7.32 -10.21 -21.62
C ASP A 139 5.97 -9.61 -21.19
N PHE A 140 5.99 -8.77 -20.16
CA PHE A 140 4.79 -8.20 -19.56
C PHE A 140 4.04 -7.31 -20.55
N TRP A 141 4.74 -6.39 -21.21
CA TRP A 141 4.11 -5.42 -22.11
C TRP A 141 3.55 -6.06 -23.36
N THR A 142 4.25 -7.06 -23.92
CA THR A 142 3.73 -7.87 -25.03
C THR A 142 2.38 -8.51 -24.68
N ALA A 143 2.27 -9.12 -23.50
CA ALA A 143 1.01 -9.73 -23.08
C ALA A 143 -0.08 -8.69 -22.76
N VAL A 144 0.28 -7.52 -22.26
CA VAL A 144 -0.66 -6.40 -22.09
C VAL A 144 -1.22 -5.97 -23.44
N THR A 145 -0.37 -5.76 -24.44
CA THR A 145 -0.80 -5.36 -25.79
C THR A 145 -1.58 -6.45 -26.53
N ASP A 146 -1.31 -7.72 -26.21
CA ASP A 146 -2.05 -8.86 -26.77
C ASP A 146 -3.44 -9.03 -26.12
N ALA A 147 -3.54 -8.77 -24.80
CA ALA A 147 -4.76 -8.98 -24.03
C ALA A 147 -5.72 -7.79 -24.04
N TYR A 148 -5.21 -6.57 -24.14
CA TYR A 148 -5.96 -5.34 -23.98
C TYR A 148 -5.72 -4.35 -25.13
N ASP A 149 -6.71 -3.49 -25.38
CA ASP A 149 -6.46 -2.25 -26.09
C ASP A 149 -5.88 -1.19 -25.14
N GLN A 150 -5.33 -0.11 -25.72
CA GLN A 150 -4.65 0.94 -24.98
C GLN A 150 -5.56 1.63 -23.95
N ASP A 151 -6.84 1.85 -24.30
CA ASP A 151 -7.81 2.48 -23.42
C ASP A 151 -8.05 1.61 -22.19
N ARG A 152 -8.23 0.29 -22.38
CA ARG A 152 -8.41 -0.66 -21.28
C ARG A 152 -7.15 -0.78 -20.43
N ALA A 153 -5.96 -0.89 -21.02
CA ALA A 153 -4.71 -0.95 -20.26
C ALA A 153 -4.51 0.32 -19.39
N THR A 154 -4.85 1.49 -19.94
CA THR A 154 -4.79 2.77 -19.22
C THR A 154 -5.79 2.85 -18.06
N ASP A 155 -7.00 2.31 -18.25
CA ASP A 155 -8.04 2.24 -17.22
C ASP A 155 -7.68 1.27 -16.08
N ILE A 156 -7.08 0.12 -16.40
CA ILE A 156 -6.55 -0.84 -15.42
C ILE A 156 -5.48 -0.16 -14.54
N VAL A 157 -4.52 0.54 -15.16
CA VAL A 157 -3.51 1.30 -14.42
C VAL A 157 -4.15 2.35 -13.51
N GLN A 158 -5.08 3.15 -14.03
CA GLN A 158 -5.78 4.17 -13.22
C GLN A 158 -6.47 3.53 -12.01
N THR A 159 -7.23 2.45 -12.24
CA THR A 159 -8.07 1.81 -11.23
C THR A 159 -7.24 1.18 -10.12
N HIS A 160 -6.22 0.40 -10.47
CA HIS A 160 -5.51 -0.41 -9.48
C HIS A 160 -4.39 0.35 -8.75
N PHE A 161 -3.91 1.46 -9.32
CA PHE A 161 -2.85 2.28 -8.72
C PHE A 161 -3.39 3.42 -7.82
N GLU A 162 -4.72 3.59 -7.75
CA GLU A 162 -5.36 4.43 -6.73
C GLU A 162 -5.40 3.73 -5.36
N PHE A 163 -4.22 3.58 -4.73
CA PHE A 163 -4.08 2.91 -3.44
C PHE A 163 -4.84 3.60 -2.31
N SER A 164 -5.03 4.92 -2.35
CA SER A 164 -5.62 5.73 -1.27
C SER A 164 -7.14 5.68 -1.21
N VAL A 165 -7.82 5.06 -2.19
CA VAL A 165 -9.29 5.01 -2.27
C VAL A 165 -9.94 4.46 -1.01
N PRO A 166 -9.54 3.32 -0.43
CA PRO A 166 -10.15 2.81 0.80
C PRO A 166 -10.12 3.83 1.95
N LEU A 167 -8.98 4.51 2.15
CA LEU A 167 -8.82 5.55 3.18
C LEU A 167 -9.73 6.76 2.95
N ARG A 168 -9.91 7.16 1.68
CA ARG A 168 -10.73 8.31 1.30
C ARG A 168 -12.23 8.04 1.51
N GLU A 169 -12.67 6.86 1.10
CA GLU A 169 -14.09 6.49 1.12
C GLU A 169 -14.57 6.10 2.51
N ASN A 170 -13.69 5.58 3.36
CA ASN A 170 -14.01 5.09 4.69
C ASN A 170 -13.30 5.91 5.77
N GLN A 171 -13.59 7.22 5.80
CA GLN A 171 -13.00 8.13 6.79
C GLN A 171 -13.20 7.63 8.23
N ASN A 172 -12.13 7.70 9.02
CA ASN A 172 -12.09 7.22 10.41
C ASN A 172 -12.38 5.72 10.59
N ALA A 173 -12.40 4.91 9.52
CA ALA A 173 -12.56 3.46 9.66
C ALA A 173 -11.22 2.76 9.94
N PHE A 174 -10.12 3.35 9.49
CA PHE A 174 -8.79 2.77 9.60
C PHE A 174 -7.91 3.58 10.56
N ALA A 175 -6.93 2.91 11.15
CA ALA A 175 -5.88 3.50 11.96
C ALA A 175 -4.52 2.91 11.56
N PHE A 176 -3.67 3.73 10.95
CA PHE A 176 -2.26 3.36 10.81
C PHE A 176 -1.49 3.85 12.03
N GLU A 177 -1.04 2.90 12.83
CA GLU A 177 -0.40 3.15 14.11
C GLU A 177 1.01 2.55 14.17
N LEU A 178 1.85 3.19 14.98
CA LEU A 178 3.19 2.72 15.30
C LEU A 178 3.56 3.13 16.72
N THR A 179 4.06 2.16 17.49
CA THR A 179 4.72 2.42 18.78
C THR A 179 6.21 2.66 18.54
N ILE A 180 6.72 3.78 19.05
CA ILE A 180 8.13 4.16 18.98
C ILE A 180 8.75 4.01 20.36
N ASP A 181 9.80 3.19 20.48
CA ASP A 181 10.66 3.13 21.67
C ASP A 181 11.85 4.11 21.50
N PRO A 182 11.89 5.23 22.25
CA PRO A 182 13.01 6.18 22.17
C PRO A 182 14.36 5.57 22.56
N GLY A 183 14.36 4.52 23.39
CA GLY A 183 15.55 3.78 23.79
C GLY A 183 16.20 3.03 22.62
N GLU A 184 15.39 2.46 21.72
CA GLU A 184 15.85 1.80 20.49
C GLU A 184 16.29 2.81 19.43
N VAL A 185 15.62 3.96 19.36
CA VAL A 185 15.90 4.98 18.34
C VAL A 185 17.09 5.87 18.68
N LEU A 186 17.18 6.34 19.92
CA LEU A 186 18.16 7.35 20.34
C LEU A 186 19.28 6.78 21.23
N GLY A 187 19.07 5.63 21.86
CA GLY A 187 20.03 5.01 22.77
C GLY A 187 20.33 5.81 24.05
N GLY A 188 21.28 5.30 24.85
CA GLY A 188 21.77 5.97 26.05
C GLY A 188 20.67 6.32 27.07
N LEU A 189 20.62 7.59 27.49
CA LEU A 189 19.64 8.09 28.47
C LEU A 189 18.19 8.09 27.94
N ALA A 190 17.97 7.91 26.64
CA ALA A 190 16.63 7.83 26.08
C ALA A 190 15.89 6.54 26.47
N ARG A 191 16.60 5.51 26.94
CA ARG A 191 16.01 4.26 27.47
C ARG A 191 15.11 4.47 28.71
N ALA A 192 15.22 5.62 29.37
CA ALA A 192 14.36 5.98 30.49
C ALA A 192 13.09 6.74 30.04
N LEU A 193 12.95 7.05 28.75
CA LEU A 193 11.76 7.70 28.21
C LEU A 193 10.67 6.66 27.95
N PRO A 194 9.39 7.02 28.15
CA PRO A 194 8.29 6.13 27.78
C PRO A 194 8.21 5.97 26.25
N THR A 195 7.58 4.87 25.82
CA THR A 195 7.18 4.67 24.44
C THR A 195 6.19 5.76 23.98
N LEU A 196 6.13 5.97 22.67
CA LEU A 196 5.24 6.91 22.03
C LEU A 196 4.40 6.19 20.99
N ASP A 197 3.09 6.11 21.21
CA ASP A 197 2.15 5.64 20.19
C ASP A 197 1.78 6.78 19.26
N VAL A 198 1.86 6.50 17.96
CA VAL A 198 1.69 7.49 16.91
C VAL A 198 0.70 6.95 15.89
N GLU A 199 -0.43 7.64 15.76
CA GLU A 199 -1.33 7.45 14.62
C GLU A 199 -0.91 8.39 13.48
N PHE A 200 -0.81 7.87 12.27
CA PHE A 200 -0.37 8.61 11.08
C PHE A 200 -1.27 8.41 9.87
N THR A 201 -2.53 8.00 10.08
CA THR A 201 -3.50 7.72 9.00
C THR A 201 -3.68 8.89 8.04
N ASP A 202 -3.87 10.11 8.56
CA ASP A 202 -4.05 11.31 7.75
C ASP A 202 -2.81 11.66 6.92
N GLU A 203 -1.63 11.47 7.52
CA GLU A 203 -0.37 11.71 6.83
C GLU A 203 -0.13 10.65 5.76
N ALA A 204 -0.40 9.37 6.04
CA ALA A 204 -0.34 8.30 5.05
C ALA A 204 -1.25 8.59 3.86
N LEU A 205 -2.50 8.98 4.11
CA LEU A 205 -3.44 9.38 3.04
C LEU A 205 -2.87 10.57 2.23
N ARG A 206 -2.33 11.59 2.90
CA ARG A 206 -1.75 12.76 2.22
C ARG A 206 -0.56 12.39 1.35
N SER A 207 0.36 11.57 1.86
CA SER A 207 1.58 11.17 1.17
C SER A 207 1.28 10.22 0.01
N MET A 208 0.39 9.24 0.21
CA MET A 208 -0.06 8.32 -0.83
C MET A 208 -0.71 9.07 -2.00
N ARG A 209 -1.57 10.05 -1.72
CA ARG A 209 -2.18 10.87 -2.78
C ARG A 209 -1.16 11.67 -3.59
N ARG A 210 -0.04 12.07 -2.99
CA ARG A 210 1.05 12.70 -3.74
C ARG A 210 1.81 11.68 -4.59
N ALA A 211 2.03 10.48 -4.06
CA ALA A 211 2.64 9.39 -4.82
C ALA A 211 1.79 9.00 -6.04
N GLU A 212 0.47 8.87 -5.88
CA GLU A 212 -0.47 8.60 -6.99
C GLU A 212 -0.34 9.63 -8.12
N GLN A 213 -0.18 10.91 -7.78
CA GLN A 213 -0.01 11.99 -8.76
C GLN A 213 1.29 11.92 -9.57
N GLN A 214 2.29 11.17 -9.11
CA GLN A 214 3.55 10.94 -9.82
C GLN A 214 3.56 9.58 -10.54
N VAL A 215 3.14 8.53 -9.83
CA VAL A 215 3.26 7.15 -10.33
C VAL A 215 2.20 6.81 -11.36
N ILE A 216 0.94 7.25 -11.19
CA ILE A 216 -0.12 6.93 -12.16
C ILE A 216 0.19 7.52 -13.55
N PRO A 217 0.57 8.80 -13.69
CA PRO A 217 0.97 9.32 -15.01
C PRO A 217 2.18 8.60 -15.59
N SER A 218 3.17 8.24 -14.77
CA SER A 218 4.34 7.47 -15.23
C SER A 218 3.95 6.10 -15.74
N ALA A 219 3.08 5.37 -15.03
CA ALA A 219 2.59 4.06 -15.45
C ALA A 219 1.74 4.14 -16.73
N LYS A 220 0.96 5.22 -16.90
CA LYS A 220 0.23 5.46 -18.16
C LYS A 220 1.15 5.79 -19.33
N ALA A 221 2.25 6.51 -19.10
CA ALA A 221 3.25 6.75 -20.13
C ALA A 221 3.95 5.45 -20.57
N ASP A 222 4.19 4.52 -19.64
CA ASP A 222 4.70 3.18 -19.97
C ASP A 222 3.69 2.40 -20.84
N VAL A 223 2.38 2.51 -20.56
CA VAL A 223 1.32 1.96 -21.42
C VAL A 223 1.40 2.58 -22.82
N GLU A 224 1.39 3.91 -22.94
CA GLU A 224 1.48 4.61 -24.23
C GLU A 224 2.70 4.14 -25.04
N GLN A 225 3.86 4.04 -24.40
CA GLN A 225 5.09 3.58 -25.04
C GLN A 225 4.99 2.13 -25.55
N ALA A 226 4.29 1.25 -24.83
CA ALA A 226 4.11 -0.14 -25.24
C ALA A 226 3.27 -0.27 -26.53
N TYR A 227 2.29 0.62 -26.76
CA TYR A 227 1.44 0.61 -27.98
C TYR A 227 2.05 1.40 -29.15
N GLU A 228 3.10 2.20 -28.92
CA GLU A 228 3.85 2.89 -29.97
C GLU A 228 5.02 2.06 -30.56
N SER A 229 5.39 0.97 -29.88
CA SER A 229 6.53 0.10 -30.21
C SER A 229 6.16 -0.99 -31.21
#